data_AF-A0A6A0ILC2-F1
#
_entry.id   AF-A0A6A0ILC2-F1
#
_cell.length_a   1.000
_cell.length_b   1.000
_cell.length_c   1.000
_cell.angle_alpha   90.00
_cell.angle_beta   90.00
_cell.angle_gamma   90.00
#
_symmetry.space_group_name_H-M   'P 1'
#
loop_
_entity.id
_entity.type
_entity.pdbx_description
1 polymer ?
#
loop_
_entity_poly.entity_id
_entity_poly.type
_entity_poly.pdbx_seq_one_letter_code
_entity_poly.pdbx_strand_id
1 'polypeptide(L)'
;MRAIDWEAATANPRFDAAFFESELSHTRRWALERGGESPLPEDRAAEWDALAARLARAASDPALGDPVPTHRDFHADNLIRAADRRLAAIDFQDLRLGPPDYDPVSLRFERAGFSPDADGLPFAEAVLLQRAWKVLGTFEKMLAHGREVYRPHRETALRVLRQHTRRGGPFTAMLDFLPG
;
A
#
# COMPACT_ATOMS: atom_id res chain seq x y z
N MET A 1 -16.98 -6.74 23.45
CA MET A 1 -16.14 -6.12 22.42
C MET A 1 -15.68 -4.77 22.93
N ARG A 2 -14.37 -4.47 22.91
CA ARG A 2 -13.87 -3.15 23.33
C ARG A 2 -13.82 -2.25 22.10
N ALA A 3 -14.38 -1.04 22.20
CA ALA A 3 -14.10 0.00 21.23
C ALA A 3 -12.73 0.59 21.55
N ILE A 4 -11.97 0.96 20.53
CA ILE A 4 -10.81 1.83 20.71
C ILE A 4 -11.34 3.22 21.07
N ASP A 5 -10.79 3.80 22.12
CA ASP A 5 -11.04 5.18 22.49
C ASP A 5 -10.38 6.14 21.46
N TRP A 6 -11.01 7.27 21.16
CA TRP A 6 -10.50 8.21 20.16
C TRP A 6 -9.16 8.84 20.55
N GLU A 7 -8.96 9.12 21.85
CA GLU A 7 -7.68 9.63 22.37
C GLU A 7 -6.59 8.56 22.19
N ALA A 8 -6.92 7.30 22.50
CA ALA A 8 -6.01 6.18 22.28
C ALA A 8 -5.69 5.96 20.78
N ALA A 9 -6.67 6.14 19.89
CA ALA A 9 -6.46 6.05 18.44
C ALA A 9 -5.53 7.14 17.93
N THR A 10 -5.74 8.38 18.38
CA THR A 10 -5.01 9.57 17.91
C THR A 10 -3.63 9.74 18.53
N ALA A 11 -3.31 8.98 19.60
CA ALA A 11 -1.95 8.88 20.15
C ALA A 11 -0.98 8.06 19.29
N ASN A 12 -1.45 7.39 18.22
CA ASN A 12 -0.61 6.59 17.33
C ASN A 12 0.23 7.47 16.39
N PRO A 13 1.42 6.99 15.97
CA PRO A 13 2.29 7.75 15.09
C PRO A 13 1.62 8.01 13.73
N ARG A 14 1.93 9.16 13.13
CA ARG A 14 1.46 9.50 11.79
C ARG A 14 2.15 8.64 10.73
N PHE A 15 1.48 8.52 9.59
CA PHE A 15 2.15 8.28 8.33
C PHE A 15 2.89 9.54 7.92
N ASP A 16 4.20 9.43 7.81
CA ASP A 16 5.06 10.45 7.22
C ASP A 16 5.73 9.89 5.96
N ALA A 17 6.36 10.79 5.21
CA ALA A 17 7.08 10.40 4.00
C ALA A 17 8.17 9.37 4.31
N ALA A 18 8.86 9.47 5.45
CA ALA A 18 9.92 8.53 5.83
C ALA A 18 9.40 7.10 6.02
N PHE A 19 8.22 6.93 6.63
CA PHE A 19 7.57 5.65 6.78
C PHE A 19 7.19 5.05 5.41
N PHE A 20 6.57 5.85 4.54
CA PHE A 20 6.25 5.39 3.19
C PHE A 20 7.47 5.07 2.34
N GLU A 21 8.56 5.84 2.48
CA GLU A 21 9.84 5.54 1.84
C GLU A 21 10.38 4.19 2.33
N SER A 22 10.34 3.92 3.64
CA SER A 22 10.75 2.62 4.19
C SER A 22 9.91 1.46 3.63
N GLU A 23 8.60 1.63 3.45
CA GLU A 23 7.76 0.61 2.80
C GLU A 23 8.17 0.40 1.33
N LEU A 24 8.48 1.46 0.59
CA LEU A 24 8.91 1.39 -0.80
C LEU A 24 10.33 0.86 -0.96
N SER A 25 11.22 1.04 0.02
CA SER A 25 12.52 0.37 0.08
C SER A 25 12.35 -1.15 0.22
N HIS A 26 11.33 -1.60 0.96
CA HIS A 26 10.98 -3.02 1.02
C HIS A 26 10.54 -3.54 -0.35
N THR A 27 9.74 -2.76 -1.08
CA THR A 27 9.33 -3.07 -2.45
C THR A 27 10.52 -3.19 -3.38
N ARG A 28 11.48 -2.26 -3.33
CA ARG A 28 12.72 -2.37 -4.10
C ARG A 28 13.40 -3.71 -3.86
N ARG A 29 13.67 -4.03 -2.60
CA ARG A 29 14.39 -5.26 -2.23
C ARG A 29 13.70 -6.51 -2.77
N TRP A 30 12.38 -6.64 -2.57
CA TRP A 30 11.69 -7.89 -2.84
C TRP A 30 11.14 -7.99 -4.25
N ALA A 31 10.51 -6.92 -4.76
CA ALA A 31 9.90 -6.94 -6.08
C ALA A 31 10.90 -6.62 -7.19
N LEU A 32 11.85 -5.72 -6.96
CA LEU A 32 12.77 -5.25 -8.01
C LEU A 32 14.10 -6.00 -7.97
N GLU A 33 14.60 -6.31 -6.78
CA GLU A 33 15.92 -6.92 -6.59
C GLU A 33 15.86 -8.42 -6.23
N ARG A 34 14.66 -9.03 -6.28
CA ARG A 34 14.42 -10.46 -5.99
C ARG A 34 15.03 -10.92 -4.66
N GLY A 35 14.78 -10.17 -3.59
CA GLY A 35 15.33 -10.44 -2.27
C GLY A 35 16.83 -10.14 -2.13
N GLY A 36 17.46 -9.56 -3.15
CA GLY A 36 18.89 -9.29 -3.25
C GLY A 36 19.63 -10.17 -4.25
N GLU A 37 18.95 -11.12 -4.91
CA GLU A 37 19.57 -12.01 -5.91
C GLU A 37 19.87 -11.31 -7.23
N SER A 38 19.15 -10.22 -7.53
CA SER A 38 19.32 -9.45 -8.77
C SER A 38 19.29 -7.96 -8.48
N PRO A 39 20.34 -7.38 -7.85
CA PRO A 39 20.39 -5.96 -7.52
C PRO A 39 20.19 -5.08 -8.74
N LEU A 40 19.52 -3.93 -8.56
CA LEU A 40 19.42 -2.93 -9.61
C LEU A 40 20.80 -2.30 -9.86
N PRO A 41 21.13 -1.95 -11.12
CA PRO A 41 22.22 -1.03 -11.41
C PRO A 41 22.09 0.27 -10.61
N GLU A 42 23.22 0.89 -10.25
CA GLU A 42 23.25 2.05 -9.33
C GLU A 42 22.40 3.23 -9.83
N ASP A 43 22.43 3.51 -11.13
CA ASP A 43 21.63 4.54 -11.78
C ASP A 43 20.12 4.25 -11.68
N ARG A 44 19.72 3.00 -11.96
CA ARG A 44 18.32 2.55 -11.84
C ARG A 44 17.84 2.51 -10.40
N ALA A 45 18.71 2.13 -9.47
CA ALA A 45 18.45 2.19 -8.04
C ALA A 45 18.18 3.63 -7.57
N ALA A 46 19.05 4.57 -7.96
CA ALA A 46 18.89 5.98 -7.63
C ALA A 46 17.62 6.58 -8.26
N GLU A 47 17.29 6.19 -9.50
CA GLU A 47 16.04 6.57 -10.15
C GLU A 47 14.82 6.08 -9.37
N TRP A 48 14.81 4.80 -8.97
CA TRP A 48 13.74 4.26 -8.13
C TRP A 48 13.62 5.03 -6.81
N ASP A 49 14.73 5.24 -6.10
CA ASP A 49 14.71 5.91 -4.79
C ASP A 49 14.15 7.35 -4.91
N ALA A 50 14.51 8.08 -5.98
CA ALA A 50 13.95 9.40 -6.26
C ALA A 50 12.45 9.37 -6.54
N LEU A 51 11.98 8.41 -7.34
CA LEU A 51 10.56 8.22 -7.65
C LEU A 51 9.77 7.82 -6.40
N ALA A 52 10.29 6.89 -5.59
CA ALA A 52 9.71 6.41 -4.36
C ALA A 52 9.59 7.54 -3.32
N ALA A 53 10.64 8.34 -3.13
CA ALA A 53 10.60 9.49 -2.23
C ALA A 53 9.56 10.54 -2.66
N ARG A 54 9.40 10.76 -3.97
CA ARG A 54 8.35 11.66 -4.48
C ARG A 54 6.95 11.09 -4.24
N LEU A 55 6.75 9.79 -4.45
CA LEU A 55 5.48 9.12 -4.19
C LEU A 55 5.12 9.16 -2.71
N ALA A 56 6.09 8.88 -1.84
CA ALA A 56 5.92 8.94 -0.39
C ALA A 56 5.53 10.34 0.11
N ARG A 57 6.18 11.39 -0.40
CA ARG A 57 5.80 12.78 -0.11
C ARG A 57 4.39 13.10 -0.58
N ALA A 58 4.01 12.67 -1.80
CA ALA A 58 2.67 12.92 -2.32
C ALA A 58 1.59 12.14 -1.56
N ALA A 59 1.87 10.91 -1.13
CA ALA A 59 0.93 10.07 -0.37
C ALA A 59 0.76 10.52 1.09
N SER A 60 1.71 11.32 1.62
CA SER A 60 1.66 11.92 2.96
C SER A 60 1.33 13.41 2.94
N ASP A 61 0.91 13.95 1.79
CA ASP A 61 0.59 15.37 1.63
C ASP A 61 -0.60 15.76 2.53
N PRO A 62 -0.46 16.74 3.44
CA PRO A 62 -1.56 17.23 4.27
C PRO A 62 -2.76 17.75 3.47
N ALA A 63 -2.58 18.12 2.20
CA ALA A 63 -3.66 18.52 1.31
C ALA A 63 -4.65 17.38 0.98
N LEU A 64 -4.29 16.13 1.27
CA LEU A 64 -5.17 14.95 1.10
C LEU A 64 -6.24 14.84 2.19
N GLY A 65 -6.18 15.66 3.23
CA GLY A 65 -7.13 15.71 4.33
C GLY A 65 -6.49 15.42 5.69
N ASP A 66 -7.29 15.61 6.74
CA ASP A 66 -6.84 15.37 8.11
C ASP A 66 -6.51 13.90 8.32
N PRO A 67 -5.36 13.57 8.95
CA PRO A 67 -5.01 12.18 9.20
C PRO A 67 -6.01 11.48 10.13
N VAL A 68 -6.43 10.27 9.74
CA VAL A 68 -7.40 9.44 10.46
C VAL A 68 -6.74 8.15 10.95
N PRO A 69 -7.29 7.49 11.99
CA PRO A 69 -6.88 6.14 12.35
C PRO A 69 -6.95 5.19 11.14
N THR A 70 -5.82 4.58 10.83
CA THR A 70 -5.61 3.66 9.71
C THR A 70 -5.06 2.35 10.23
N HIS A 71 -5.79 1.28 9.97
CA HIS A 71 -5.51 -0.08 10.41
C HIS A 71 -4.34 -0.71 9.66
N ARG A 72 -4.07 -0.25 8.43
CA ARG A 72 -2.96 -0.67 7.55
C ARG A 72 -3.08 -2.04 6.90
N ASP A 73 -3.77 -2.96 7.56
CA ASP A 73 -4.16 -4.29 7.07
C ASP A 73 -5.70 -4.41 7.10
N PHE A 74 -6.38 -3.35 6.62
CA PHE A 74 -7.84 -3.28 6.57
C PHE A 74 -8.41 -4.08 5.39
N HIS A 75 -8.54 -5.40 5.57
CA HIS A 75 -9.11 -6.30 4.58
C HIS A 75 -10.08 -7.30 5.22
N ALA A 76 -10.90 -7.96 4.40
CA ALA A 76 -11.99 -8.82 4.86
C ALA A 76 -11.58 -9.88 5.90
N ASP A 77 -10.37 -10.44 5.81
CA ASP A 77 -9.87 -11.44 6.77
C ASP A 77 -9.70 -10.89 8.20
N ASN A 78 -9.47 -9.57 8.33
CA ASN A 78 -9.31 -8.89 9.61
C ASN A 78 -10.63 -8.30 10.11
N LEU A 79 -11.74 -8.53 9.40
CA LEU A 79 -13.07 -8.03 9.72
C LEU A 79 -13.98 -9.19 10.17
N ILE A 80 -14.33 -9.19 11.46
CA ILE A 80 -15.15 -10.23 12.08
C ILE A 80 -16.53 -9.68 12.41
N ARG A 81 -17.57 -10.43 12.08
CA ARG A 81 -18.93 -10.13 12.54
C ARG A 81 -19.11 -10.58 13.98
N ALA A 82 -19.26 -9.63 14.89
CA ALA A 82 -19.48 -9.90 16.30
C ALA A 82 -20.88 -10.45 16.57
N ALA A 83 -21.07 -11.02 17.78
CA ALA A 83 -22.34 -11.60 18.22
C ALA A 83 -23.50 -10.58 18.20
N ASP A 84 -23.19 -9.31 18.47
CA ASP A 84 -24.14 -8.18 18.40
C ASP A 84 -24.33 -7.61 16.99
N ARG A 85 -23.85 -8.33 15.97
CA ARG A 85 -23.92 -7.98 14.54
C ARG A 85 -23.08 -6.76 14.14
N ARG A 86 -22.30 -6.17 15.04
CA ARG A 86 -21.32 -5.13 14.68
C ARG A 86 -20.12 -5.76 13.97
N LEU A 87 -19.44 -4.96 13.16
CA LEU A 87 -18.16 -5.33 12.59
C LEU A 87 -17.04 -5.02 13.58
N ALA A 88 -16.17 -5.99 13.83
CA ALA A 88 -14.99 -5.88 14.66
C ALA A 88 -13.76 -6.00 13.76
N ALA A 89 -12.78 -5.11 13.93
CA ALA A 89 -11.47 -5.27 13.33
C ALA A 89 -10.50 -5.91 14.33
N ILE A 90 -9.64 -6.80 13.85
CA ILE A 90 -8.54 -7.42 14.62
C ILE A 90 -7.21 -7.10 13.94
N ASP A 91 -6.08 -7.31 14.63
CA ASP A 91 -4.74 -7.08 14.06
C ASP A 91 -4.38 -5.59 13.85
N PHE A 92 -4.85 -4.74 14.78
CA PHE A 92 -4.66 -3.27 14.74
C PHE A 92 -3.50 -2.75 15.62
N GLN A 93 -2.62 -3.62 16.12
CA GLN A 93 -1.45 -3.22 16.93
C GLN A 93 -0.51 -2.25 16.21
N ASP A 94 -0.59 -2.24 14.88
CA ASP A 94 0.24 -1.45 13.98
C ASP A 94 -0.42 -0.13 13.57
N LEU A 95 -1.59 0.21 14.12
CA LEU A 95 -2.41 1.37 13.75
C LEU A 95 -1.58 2.68 13.68
N ARG A 96 -1.87 3.50 12.67
CA ARG A 96 -1.24 4.81 12.44
C ARG A 96 -2.29 5.87 12.11
N LEU A 97 -1.89 7.14 12.15
CA LEU A 97 -2.70 8.23 11.60
C LEU A 97 -2.30 8.50 10.14
N GLY A 98 -3.15 8.15 9.18
CA GLY A 98 -2.85 8.19 7.75
C GLY A 98 -3.86 8.95 6.90
N PRO A 99 -3.60 9.06 5.58
CA PRO A 99 -4.54 9.72 4.68
C PRO A 99 -5.90 8.99 4.69
N PRO A 100 -7.03 9.71 4.56
CA PRO A 100 -8.37 9.11 4.62
C PRO A 100 -8.61 7.96 3.66
N ASP A 101 -7.90 7.95 2.52
CA ASP A 101 -8.03 6.93 1.49
C ASP A 101 -7.30 5.62 1.80
N TYR A 102 -6.40 5.58 2.79
CA TYR A 102 -5.47 4.46 3.00
C TYR A 102 -6.16 3.10 3.21
N ASP A 103 -7.02 3.00 4.22
CA ASP A 103 -7.76 1.77 4.52
C ASP A 103 -8.83 1.43 3.47
N PRO A 104 -9.60 2.40 2.93
CA PRO A 104 -10.48 2.16 1.79
C PRO A 104 -9.79 1.57 0.56
N VAL A 105 -8.57 2.04 0.25
CA VAL A 105 -7.69 1.51 -0.79
C VAL A 105 -7.32 0.06 -0.47
N SER A 106 -6.84 -0.22 0.75
CA SER A 106 -6.50 -1.58 1.18
C SER A 106 -7.65 -2.57 1.08
N LEU A 107 -8.85 -2.17 1.51
CA LEU A 107 -10.04 -3.02 1.49
C LEU A 107 -10.46 -3.43 0.08
N ARG A 108 -10.30 -2.54 -0.91
CA ARG A 108 -10.87 -2.72 -2.24
C ARG A 108 -10.04 -3.61 -3.16
N PHE A 109 -8.71 -3.65 -3.05
CA PHE A 109 -7.88 -4.37 -4.04
C PHE A 109 -6.79 -5.28 -3.48
N GLU A 110 -6.37 -5.16 -2.22
CA GLU A 110 -5.20 -5.93 -1.76
C GLU A 110 -5.49 -7.42 -1.67
N ARG A 111 -6.67 -7.78 -1.15
CA ARG A 111 -7.10 -9.19 -0.98
C ARG A 111 -8.46 -9.52 -1.57
N ALA A 112 -9.21 -8.53 -2.03
CA ALA A 112 -10.55 -8.73 -2.57
C ALA A 112 -10.57 -9.38 -3.97
N GLY A 113 -9.42 -9.47 -4.66
CA GLY A 113 -9.32 -10.00 -6.03
C GLY A 113 -10.05 -9.15 -7.07
N PHE A 114 -10.50 -7.96 -6.69
CA PHE A 114 -11.18 -7.00 -7.54
C PHE A 114 -10.24 -5.84 -7.84
N SER A 115 -10.08 -5.52 -9.12
CA SER A 115 -9.51 -4.23 -9.52
C SER A 115 -10.70 -3.29 -9.68
N PRO A 116 -10.80 -2.22 -8.90
CA PRO A 116 -11.84 -1.23 -9.13
C PRO A 116 -11.72 -0.66 -10.54
N ASP A 117 -12.85 -0.42 -11.20
CA ASP A 117 -12.85 0.21 -12.52
C ASP A 117 -12.09 1.55 -12.45
N ALA A 118 -11.31 1.85 -13.50
CA ALA A 118 -10.47 3.05 -13.56
C ALA A 118 -11.28 4.35 -13.42
N ASP A 119 -12.56 4.29 -13.79
CA ASP A 119 -13.49 5.40 -13.70
C ASP A 119 -14.27 5.34 -12.37
N GLY A 120 -13.91 6.21 -11.41
CA GLY A 120 -14.80 6.51 -10.28
C GLY A 120 -14.31 6.14 -8.87
N LEU A 121 -13.04 5.78 -8.69
CA LEU A 121 -12.49 5.76 -7.33
C LEU A 121 -12.18 7.19 -6.86
N PRO A 122 -12.72 7.64 -5.72
CA PRO A 122 -12.43 8.96 -5.16
C PRO A 122 -11.08 9.01 -4.44
N PHE A 123 -10.12 8.16 -4.84
CA PHE A 123 -8.85 8.03 -4.14
C PHE A 123 -7.77 8.89 -4.76
N ALA A 124 -6.95 9.51 -3.91
CA ALA A 124 -5.73 10.16 -4.34
C ALA A 124 -4.80 9.15 -5.04
N GLU A 125 -4.39 9.47 -6.27
CA GLU A 125 -3.48 8.65 -7.09
C GLU A 125 -2.25 8.21 -6.28
N ALA A 126 -1.64 9.14 -5.55
CA ALA A 126 -0.44 8.88 -4.76
C ALA A 126 -0.67 7.84 -3.65
N VAL A 127 -1.80 7.89 -2.93
CA VAL A 127 -2.12 6.93 -1.86
C VAL A 127 -2.36 5.55 -2.44
N LEU A 128 -3.13 5.48 -3.54
CA LEU A 128 -3.40 4.22 -4.25
C LEU A 128 -2.10 3.58 -4.74
N LEU A 129 -1.26 4.35 -5.43
CA LEU A 129 0.00 3.83 -5.97
C LEU A 129 0.98 3.43 -4.87
N GLN A 130 1.09 4.23 -3.79
CA GLN A 130 1.93 3.88 -2.64
C GLN A 130 1.52 2.53 -2.05
N ARG A 131 0.22 2.32 -1.80
CA ARG A 131 -0.29 1.04 -1.30
C ARG A 131 -0.04 -0.10 -2.27
N ALA A 132 -0.34 0.09 -3.55
CA ALA A 132 -0.16 -0.95 -4.56
C ALA A 132 1.30 -1.40 -4.67
N TRP A 133 2.27 -0.47 -4.64
CA TRP A 133 3.69 -0.79 -4.62
C TRP A 133 4.11 -1.48 -3.31
N LYS A 134 3.63 -1.01 -2.15
CA LYS A 134 3.91 -1.64 -0.84
C LYS A 134 3.46 -3.10 -0.82
N VAL A 135 2.24 -3.38 -1.26
CA VAL A 135 1.72 -4.76 -1.24
C VAL A 135 2.37 -5.64 -2.29
N LEU A 136 2.76 -5.10 -3.46
CA LEU A 136 3.56 -5.84 -4.43
C LEU A 136 4.86 -6.36 -3.79
N GLY A 137 5.60 -5.49 -3.10
CA GLY A 137 6.80 -5.87 -2.35
C GLY A 137 6.53 -6.97 -1.31
N THR A 138 5.42 -6.83 -0.58
CA THR A 138 5.00 -7.82 0.42
C THR A 138 4.70 -9.17 -0.21
N PHE A 139 3.96 -9.21 -1.32
CA PHE A 139 3.58 -10.46 -1.97
C PHE A 139 4.76 -11.11 -2.70
N GLU A 140 5.64 -10.33 -3.34
CA GLU A 140 6.88 -10.86 -3.92
C GLU A 140 7.77 -11.50 -2.85
N LYS A 141 7.87 -10.88 -1.66
CA LYS A 141 8.50 -11.52 -0.50
C LYS A 141 7.83 -12.85 -0.15
N MET A 142 6.50 -12.89 -0.05
CA MET A 142 5.79 -14.13 0.30
C MET A 142 6.01 -15.23 -0.75
N LEU A 143 5.99 -14.89 -2.04
CA LEU A 143 6.26 -15.81 -3.14
C LEU A 143 7.70 -16.35 -3.09
N ALA A 144 8.69 -15.49 -2.80
CA ALA A 144 10.08 -15.91 -2.61
C ALA A 144 10.24 -16.93 -1.45
N HIS A 145 9.33 -16.93 -0.47
CA HIS A 145 9.28 -17.91 0.62
C HIS A 145 8.32 -19.09 0.34
N GLY A 146 7.95 -19.30 -0.93
CA GLY A 146 7.14 -20.44 -1.38
C GLY A 146 5.65 -20.35 -1.02
N ARG A 147 5.13 -19.16 -0.67
CA ARG A 147 3.70 -18.96 -0.34
C ARG A 147 2.89 -18.64 -1.59
N GLU A 148 2.69 -19.64 -2.44
CA GLU A 148 2.00 -19.52 -3.74
C GLU A 148 0.56 -18.97 -3.67
N VAL A 149 -0.11 -19.10 -2.52
CA VAL A 149 -1.45 -18.54 -2.29
C VAL A 149 -1.52 -17.02 -2.53
N TYR A 150 -0.39 -16.30 -2.46
CA TYR A 150 -0.33 -14.86 -2.70
C TYR A 150 -0.24 -14.44 -4.17
N ARG A 151 -0.07 -15.39 -5.10
CA ARG A 151 0.08 -15.09 -6.53
C ARG A 151 -1.10 -14.28 -7.10
N PRO A 152 -2.37 -14.58 -6.84
CA PRO A 152 -3.49 -13.79 -7.35
C PRO A 152 -3.49 -12.34 -6.82
N HIS A 153 -3.09 -12.15 -5.56
CA HIS A 153 -3.01 -10.82 -4.93
C HIS A 153 -1.87 -9.99 -5.54
N ARG A 154 -0.74 -10.63 -5.82
CA ARG A 154 0.37 -10.03 -6.58
C ARG A 154 -0.06 -9.60 -7.99
N GLU A 155 -0.78 -10.45 -8.72
CA GLU A 155 -1.32 -10.07 -10.05
C GLU A 155 -2.31 -8.90 -9.98
N THR A 156 -3.09 -8.84 -8.90
CA THR A 156 -4.01 -7.72 -8.67
C THR A 156 -3.24 -6.42 -8.44
N ALA A 157 -2.18 -6.44 -7.62
CA ALA A 157 -1.32 -5.28 -7.40
C ALA A 157 -0.68 -4.78 -8.70
N LEU A 158 -0.14 -5.68 -9.53
CA LEU A 158 0.41 -5.32 -10.85
C LEU A 158 -0.63 -4.70 -11.77
N ARG A 159 -1.86 -5.23 -11.77
CA ARG A 159 -2.96 -4.69 -12.58
C ARG A 159 -3.36 -3.30 -12.13
N VAL A 160 -3.49 -3.09 -10.82
CA VAL A 160 -3.79 -1.78 -10.21
C VAL A 160 -2.74 -0.74 -10.61
N LEU A 161 -1.45 -1.09 -10.50
CA LEU A 161 -0.35 -0.22 -10.91
C LEU A 161 -0.46 0.18 -12.39
N ARG A 162 -0.70 -0.79 -13.28
CA ARG A 162 -0.83 -0.53 -14.73
C ARG A 162 -2.07 0.29 -15.08
N GLN A 163 -3.19 0.07 -14.39
CA GLN A 163 -4.46 0.71 -14.70
C GLN A 163 -4.58 2.13 -14.13
N HIS A 164 -4.07 2.36 -12.92
CA HIS A 164 -4.29 3.61 -12.20
C HIS A 164 -3.10 4.58 -12.22
N THR A 165 -1.94 4.17 -12.71
CA THR A 165 -0.85 5.13 -12.95
C THR A 165 -1.23 6.02 -14.12
N ARG A 166 -1.43 7.32 -13.86
CA ARG A 166 -1.83 8.29 -14.89
C ARG A 166 -0.73 8.40 -15.95
N ARG A 167 -1.11 8.27 -17.22
CA ARG A 167 -0.18 8.45 -18.36
C ARG A 167 0.30 9.89 -18.44
N GLY A 168 1.61 10.09 -18.60
CA GLY A 168 2.24 11.41 -18.58
C GLY A 168 2.18 12.11 -17.22
N GLY A 169 1.73 11.40 -16.18
CA GLY A 169 1.71 11.89 -14.81
C GLY A 169 3.09 11.82 -14.16
N PRO A 170 3.23 12.32 -12.92
CA PRO A 170 4.50 12.29 -12.22
C PRO A 170 5.01 10.85 -12.09
N PHE A 171 4.16 9.89 -11.75
CA PHE A 171 4.58 8.53 -11.43
C PHE A 171 4.68 7.56 -12.62
N THR A 172 4.47 8.03 -13.86
CA THR A 172 4.48 7.15 -15.05
C THR A 172 5.77 6.35 -15.18
N ALA A 173 6.93 6.94 -14.91
CA ALA A 173 8.24 6.26 -15.00
C ALA A 173 8.39 5.08 -14.03
N MET A 174 7.59 5.01 -12.96
CA MET A 174 7.61 3.85 -12.05
C MET A 174 7.13 2.57 -12.75
N LEU A 175 6.32 2.68 -13.82
CA LEU A 175 5.87 1.51 -14.58
C LEU A 175 7.02 0.74 -15.23
N ASP A 176 8.14 1.41 -15.52
CA ASP A 176 9.33 0.81 -16.12
C ASP A 176 10.08 -0.12 -15.15
N PHE A 177 9.68 -0.13 -13.87
CA PHE A 177 10.21 -1.02 -12.84
C PHE A 177 9.31 -2.23 -12.58
N LEU A 178 8.12 -2.31 -13.19
CA LEU A 178 7.25 -3.47 -12.97
C LEU A 178 7.97 -4.75 -13.40
N PRO A 179 7.95 -5.81 -12.59
CA PRO A 179 8.49 -7.10 -13.00
C PRO A 179 7.76 -7.62 -14.23
N GLY A 180 8.53 -8.19 -15.16
CA GLY A 180 8.04 -8.85 -16.38
C GLY A 180 7.27 -10.14 -16.09
#